data_AF-A0A7Y2XP85-F1
#
_entry.id   AF-A0A7Y2XP85-F1
#
_cell.length_a   1.000
_cell.length_b   1.000
_cell.length_c   1.000
_cell.angle_alpha   90.00
_cell.angle_beta   90.00
_cell.angle_gamma   90.00
#
_symmetry.space_group_name_H-M   'P 1'
#
loop_
_entity.id
_entity.type
_entity.pdbx_description
1 polymer ?
#
loop_
_entity_poly.entity_id
_entity_poly.type
_entity_poly.pdbx_seq_one_letter_code
_entity_poly.pdbx_strand_id
1 'polypeptide(L)'
;MMKLTQWITLISVGALMLPLHAEPAKKSADKARPGKQDKAPKMVEKQASVTIDGQKIDYTVQTSRLVLKKDDGKARASVFNVAYIRNGVKDVSRRPVLFAFNGGPGSSAVWLHLGALGPRIVPTSADGTKPLKPPVTVQENPFS
;
A
#
# COMPACT_ATOMS: atom_id res chain seq x y z
N MET A 1 -24.27 -47.91 45.19
CA MET A 1 -22.90 -47.47 44.83
C MET A 1 -23.00 -46.33 43.83
N MET A 2 -22.18 -45.30 44.01
CA MET A 2 -22.01 -44.07 43.21
C MET A 2 -23.15 -43.04 43.15
N LYS A 3 -22.88 -41.91 43.84
CA LYS A 3 -23.52 -40.60 43.75
C LYS A 3 -23.03 -39.88 42.48
N LEU A 4 -23.87 -39.06 41.84
CA LEU A 4 -23.39 -37.84 41.19
C LEU A 4 -24.50 -36.79 41.09
N THR A 5 -24.39 -35.79 41.97
CA THR A 5 -25.28 -34.64 42.11
C THR A 5 -24.92 -33.60 41.04
N GLN A 6 -25.93 -33.03 40.40
CA GLN A 6 -25.82 -31.92 39.45
C GLN A 6 -25.21 -30.68 40.11
N TRP A 7 -24.32 -29.99 39.40
CA TRP A 7 -23.91 -28.61 39.69
C TRP A 7 -24.21 -27.76 38.46
N ILE A 8 -25.20 -26.86 38.60
CA ILE A 8 -25.40 -25.73 37.69
C ILE A 8 -24.47 -24.63 38.20
N THR A 9 -23.39 -24.36 37.48
CA THR A 9 -22.58 -23.16 37.71
C THR A 9 -23.14 -22.04 36.85
N LEU A 10 -23.78 -21.06 37.49
CA LEU A 10 -24.06 -19.75 36.91
C LEU A 10 -22.72 -19.08 36.57
N ILE A 11 -22.42 -18.85 35.29
CA ILE A 11 -21.30 -17.98 34.89
C ILE A 11 -21.84 -16.56 34.78
N SER A 12 -21.53 -15.75 35.78
CA SER A 12 -21.76 -14.30 35.79
C SER A 12 -20.87 -13.65 34.72
N VAL A 13 -21.46 -13.07 33.67
CA VAL A 13 -20.73 -12.20 32.74
C VAL A 13 -20.53 -10.85 33.42
N GLY A 14 -19.39 -10.68 34.08
CA GLY A 14 -18.91 -9.36 34.50
C GLY A 14 -18.35 -8.62 33.30
N ALA A 15 -19.07 -7.61 32.81
CA ALA A 15 -18.56 -6.68 31.81
C ALA A 15 -17.46 -5.81 32.47
N LEU A 16 -16.20 -6.19 32.25
CA LEU A 16 -15.05 -5.37 32.62
C LEU A 16 -14.92 -4.23 31.59
N MET A 17 -15.56 -3.10 31.87
CA MET A 17 -15.28 -1.84 31.16
C MET A 17 -13.89 -1.35 31.57
N LEU A 18 -12.88 -1.71 30.79
CA LEU A 18 -11.56 -1.07 30.85
C LEU A 18 -11.73 0.40 30.42
N PRO A 19 -11.29 1.38 31.22
CA PRO A 19 -11.24 2.75 30.73
C PRO A 19 -10.22 2.80 29.60
N LEU A 20 -10.68 3.15 28.41
CA LEU A 20 -9.83 3.45 27.26
C LEU A 20 -9.06 4.75 27.58
N HIS A 21 -8.00 4.65 28.39
CA HIS A 21 -7.03 5.72 28.54
C HIS A 21 -6.24 5.80 27.24
N ALA A 22 -6.66 6.69 26.34
CA ALA A 22 -5.83 7.11 25.24
C ALA A 22 -4.61 7.84 25.84
N GLU A 23 -3.45 7.17 25.86
CA GLU A 23 -2.19 7.87 26.12
C GLU A 23 -2.05 8.99 25.08
N PRO A 24 -1.82 10.25 25.50
CA PRO A 24 -1.54 11.31 24.55
C PRO A 24 -0.26 10.92 23.83
N ALA A 25 -0.34 10.77 22.50
CA ALA A 25 0.82 10.48 21.66
C ALA A 25 1.92 11.50 22.00
N LYS A 26 3.01 11.03 22.62
CA LYS A 26 4.22 11.83 22.79
C LYS A 26 4.62 12.32 21.41
N LYS A 27 4.53 13.64 21.18
CA LYS A 27 5.18 14.30 20.05
C LYS A 27 6.65 13.92 20.10
N SER A 28 7.04 12.94 19.29
CA SER A 28 8.43 12.72 18.95
C SER A 28 8.89 14.03 18.33
N ALA A 29 9.75 14.77 19.06
CA ALA A 29 10.38 15.96 18.56
C ALA A 29 11.22 15.53 17.35
N ASP A 30 10.68 15.77 16.17
CA ASP A 30 11.35 15.46 14.91
C ASP A 30 12.58 16.38 14.82
N LYS A 31 13.73 15.86 15.24
CA LYS A 31 15.02 16.52 15.02
C LYS A 31 15.19 16.62 13.51
N ALA A 32 14.91 17.80 12.98
CA ALA A 32 15.10 18.13 11.58
C ALA A 32 16.52 17.70 11.16
N ARG A 33 16.59 16.67 10.32
CA ARG A 33 17.85 16.32 9.65
C ARG A 33 18.22 17.52 8.77
N PRO A 34 19.49 17.98 8.80
CA PRO A 34 19.91 19.12 8.00
C PRO A 34 19.62 18.84 6.53
N GLY A 35 18.96 19.80 5.88
CA GLY A 35 18.48 19.69 4.51
C GLY A 35 19.63 19.48 3.55
N LYS A 36 19.75 18.26 3.01
CA LYS A 36 20.49 18.04 1.78
C LYS A 36 19.79 18.87 0.70
N GLN A 37 20.53 19.78 0.06
CA GLN A 37 20.06 20.50 -1.12
C GLN A 37 19.41 19.51 -2.09
N ASP A 38 18.13 19.76 -2.38
CA ASP A 38 17.27 18.93 -3.20
C ASP A 38 17.79 18.94 -4.64
N LYS A 39 18.72 18.03 -4.97
CA LYS A 39 18.82 17.59 -6.36
C LYS A 39 17.44 17.06 -6.73
N ALA A 40 16.84 17.63 -7.78
CA ALA A 40 15.54 17.17 -8.28
C ALA A 40 15.59 15.64 -8.39
N PRO A 41 14.64 14.92 -7.74
CA PRO A 41 14.69 13.47 -7.72
C PRO A 41 14.63 12.96 -9.15
N LYS A 42 15.69 12.26 -9.57
CA LYS A 42 15.81 11.74 -10.93
C LYS A 42 14.71 10.71 -11.13
N MET A 43 13.79 11.00 -12.05
CA MET A 43 12.78 10.05 -12.51
C MET A 43 13.49 8.87 -13.18
N VAL A 44 13.09 7.66 -12.82
CA VAL A 44 13.55 6.43 -13.47
C VAL A 44 12.37 5.86 -14.23
N GLU A 45 12.58 5.54 -15.51
CA GLU A 45 11.55 5.01 -16.38
C GLU A 45 11.97 3.71 -17.07
N LYS A 46 10.99 2.89 -17.43
CA LYS A 46 11.17 1.65 -18.19
C LYS A 46 9.95 1.39 -19.05
N GLN A 47 10.17 0.97 -20.29
CA GLN A 47 9.13 0.45 -21.17
C GLN A 47 8.89 -1.04 -20.90
N ALA A 48 7.62 -1.45 -20.88
CA ALA A 48 7.22 -2.83 -20.64
C ALA A 48 5.86 -3.14 -21.30
N SER A 49 5.42 -4.40 -21.18
CA SER A 49 4.09 -4.82 -21.61
C SER A 49 3.51 -5.84 -20.65
N VAL A 50 2.18 -6.00 -20.70
CA VAL A 50 1.40 -6.98 -19.93
C VAL A 50 0.22 -7.45 -20.79
N THR A 51 -0.27 -8.66 -20.57
CA THR A 51 -1.54 -9.12 -21.15
C THR A 51 -2.66 -9.00 -20.13
N ILE A 52 -3.67 -8.18 -20.42
CA ILE A 52 -4.86 -7.96 -19.58
C ILE A 52 -6.07 -8.31 -20.43
N ASP A 53 -6.94 -9.18 -19.94
CA ASP A 53 -8.14 -9.64 -20.66
C ASP A 53 -7.84 -10.09 -22.12
N GLY A 54 -6.75 -10.83 -22.30
CA GLY A 54 -6.28 -11.31 -23.61
C GLY A 54 -5.68 -10.22 -24.52
N GLN A 55 -5.66 -8.96 -24.10
CA GLN A 55 -5.09 -7.86 -24.87
C GLN A 55 -3.69 -7.50 -24.37
N LYS A 56 -2.73 -7.44 -25.29
CA LYS A 56 -1.40 -6.91 -24.99
C LYS A 56 -1.49 -5.39 -24.81
N ILE A 57 -1.00 -4.91 -23.67
CA ILE A 57 -0.92 -3.49 -23.34
C ILE A 57 0.54 -3.12 -23.13
N ASP A 58 1.05 -2.26 -24.02
CA ASP A 58 2.37 -1.64 -23.86
C ASP A 58 2.24 -0.40 -22.95
N TYR A 59 3.18 -0.25 -22.01
CA TYR A 59 3.17 0.84 -21.04
C TYR A 59 4.58 1.29 -20.66
N THR A 60 4.67 2.56 -20.24
CA THR A 60 5.83 3.11 -19.54
C THR A 60 5.58 3.05 -18.05
N VAL A 61 6.50 2.44 -17.28
CA VAL A 61 6.52 2.57 -15.81
C VAL A 61 7.52 3.62 -15.41
N GLN A 62 7.13 4.53 -14.52
CA GLN A 62 7.97 5.60 -14.00
C GLN A 62 7.96 5.60 -12.48
N THR A 63 9.11 5.86 -11.87
CA THR A 63 9.24 6.13 -10.44
C THR A 63 9.74 7.53 -10.21
N SER A 64 9.16 8.24 -9.26
CA SER A 64 9.56 9.62 -8.97
C SER A 64 9.32 9.97 -7.49
N ARG A 65 9.77 11.15 -7.08
CA ARG A 65 9.43 11.75 -5.78
C ARG A 65 8.83 13.13 -5.98
N LEU A 66 7.63 13.35 -5.47
CA LEU A 66 7.00 14.66 -5.40
C LEU A 66 7.48 15.39 -4.15
N VAL A 67 8.17 16.52 -4.30
CA VAL A 67 8.60 17.36 -3.18
C VAL A 67 7.48 18.35 -2.85
N LEU A 68 6.91 18.22 -1.66
CA LEU A 68 5.96 19.18 -1.11
C LEU A 68 6.75 20.30 -0.44
N LYS A 69 6.47 21.55 -0.81
CA LYS A 69 7.15 22.74 -0.29
C LYS A 69 6.27 23.49 0.71
N LYS A 70 6.90 24.24 1.60
CA LYS A 70 6.26 25.26 2.44
C LYS A 70 6.09 26.56 1.64
N ASP A 71 5.39 27.52 2.22
CA ASP A 71 5.19 28.85 1.63
C ASP A 71 6.51 29.61 1.41
N ASP A 72 7.52 29.34 2.25
CA ASP A 72 8.88 29.89 2.11
C ASP A 72 9.73 29.16 1.05
N GLY A 73 9.13 28.23 0.29
CA GLY A 73 9.77 27.47 -0.77
C GLY A 73 10.64 26.29 -0.30
N LYS A 74 10.85 26.12 1.01
CA LYS A 74 11.65 25.00 1.54
C LYS A 74 10.87 23.68 1.49
N ALA A 75 11.57 22.58 1.29
CA ALA A 75 10.96 21.25 1.34
C ALA A 75 10.32 20.96 2.70
N ARG A 76 9.08 20.45 2.67
CA ARG A 76 8.30 19.99 3.81
C ARG A 76 8.23 18.47 3.88
N ALA A 77 8.05 17.83 2.73
CA ALA A 77 7.94 16.37 2.63
C ALA A 77 8.31 15.91 1.22
N SER A 78 8.55 14.61 1.07
CA SER A 78 8.80 13.98 -0.22
C SER A 78 7.97 12.70 -0.34
N VAL A 79 7.14 12.61 -1.38
CA VAL A 79 6.25 11.47 -1.64
C VAL A 79 6.78 10.67 -2.80
N PHE A 80 7.24 9.45 -2.52
CA PHE A 80 7.60 8.49 -3.58
C PHE A 80 6.34 7.96 -4.27
N ASN A 81 6.38 7.84 -5.59
CA ASN A 81 5.30 7.27 -6.39
C ASN A 81 5.83 6.38 -7.51
N VAL A 82 4.95 5.49 -7.98
CA VAL A 82 5.14 4.66 -9.18
C VAL A 82 3.93 4.92 -10.08
N ALA A 83 4.17 5.25 -11.35
CA ALA A 83 3.15 5.52 -12.35
C ALA A 83 3.25 4.51 -13.49
N TYR A 84 2.10 4.00 -13.93
CA TYR A 84 1.96 3.14 -15.11
C TYR A 84 1.16 3.88 -16.17
N ILE A 85 1.81 4.19 -17.28
CA ILE A 85 1.25 5.03 -18.34
C ILE A 85 1.11 4.16 -19.59
N ARG A 86 -0.13 3.91 -20.02
CA ARG A 86 -0.41 3.17 -21.25
C ARG A 86 0.15 3.93 -22.45
N ASN A 87 0.89 3.24 -23.31
CA ASN A 87 1.41 3.79 -24.55
C ASN A 87 0.34 3.74 -25.65
N GLY A 88 0.50 4.58 -26.68
CA GLY A 88 -0.38 4.56 -27.87
C GLY A 88 -1.80 5.07 -27.64
N VAL A 89 -2.06 5.80 -26.55
CA VAL A 89 -3.35 6.46 -26.31
C VAL A 89 -3.49 7.67 -27.25
N LYS A 90 -4.50 7.65 -28.13
CA LYS A 90 -4.74 8.73 -29.12
C LYS A 90 -5.16 10.05 -28.49
N ASP A 91 -6.04 9.98 -27.48
CA ASP A 91 -6.55 11.15 -26.75
C ASP A 91 -6.36 10.94 -25.26
N VAL A 92 -5.28 11.52 -24.73
CA VAL A 92 -4.91 11.43 -23.31
C VAL A 92 -5.86 12.23 -22.41
N SER A 93 -6.55 13.25 -22.93
CA SER A 93 -7.46 14.09 -22.13
C SER A 93 -8.68 13.33 -21.65
N ARG A 94 -9.05 12.26 -22.36
CA ARG A 94 -10.17 11.39 -22.05
C ARG A 94 -9.81 10.14 -21.25
N ARG A 95 -8.51 9.86 -21.06
CA ARG A 95 -8.09 8.66 -20.31
C ARG A 95 -8.21 8.94 -18.82
N PRO A 96 -9.02 8.16 -18.05
CA PRO A 96 -9.09 8.37 -16.61
C PRO A 96 -7.77 8.03 -15.94
N VAL A 97 -7.45 8.76 -14.87
CA VAL A 97 -6.28 8.55 -14.01
C VAL A 97 -6.75 7.95 -12.69
N LEU A 98 -6.11 6.86 -12.26
CA LEU A 98 -6.32 6.25 -10.96
C LEU A 98 -5.16 6.61 -10.03
N PHE A 99 -5.47 7.14 -8.86
CA PHE A 99 -4.52 7.27 -7.77
C PHE A 99 -4.88 6.26 -6.67
N ALA A 100 -3.89 5.45 -6.26
CA ALA A 100 -4.06 4.45 -5.22
C ALA A 100 -3.21 4.80 -4.00
N PHE A 101 -3.87 4.96 -2.85
CA PHE A 101 -3.24 5.23 -1.57
C PHE A 101 -3.63 4.12 -0.61
N ASN A 102 -2.66 3.57 0.11
CA ASN A 102 -2.96 2.59 1.14
C ASN A 102 -3.44 3.27 2.44
N GLY A 103 -4.13 2.52 3.28
CA GLY A 103 -4.73 3.00 4.52
C GLY A 103 -3.90 2.71 5.78
N GLY A 104 -4.61 2.51 6.90
CA GLY A 104 -4.03 2.35 8.23
C GLY A 104 -3.82 3.70 8.91
N PRO A 105 -2.69 3.88 9.59
CA PRO A 105 -1.79 4.96 9.18
C PRO A 105 -0.38 4.43 8.97
N GLY A 106 0.36 5.00 8.01
CA GLY A 106 1.78 4.66 7.78
C GLY A 106 2.02 3.37 6.98
N SER A 107 0.98 2.67 6.53
CA SER A 107 1.14 1.51 5.65
C SER A 107 1.53 1.93 4.23
N SER A 108 2.47 1.21 3.63
CA SER A 108 2.97 1.52 2.29
C SER A 108 1.96 1.18 1.20
N ALA A 109 1.93 1.98 0.13
CA ALA A 109 1.19 1.69 -1.10
C ALA A 109 1.69 0.43 -1.83
N VAL A 110 2.80 -0.18 -1.40
CA VAL A 110 3.33 -1.44 -1.96
C VAL A 110 2.30 -2.58 -1.97
N TRP A 111 1.41 -2.63 -0.97
CA TRP A 111 0.37 -3.64 -0.89
C TRP A 111 -0.64 -3.53 -2.03
N LEU A 112 -1.02 -2.30 -2.39
CA LEU A 112 -1.87 -2.07 -3.56
C LEU A 112 -1.08 -2.24 -4.85
N HIS A 113 0.17 -1.77 -4.89
CA HIS A 113 1.01 -1.85 -6.08
C HIS A 113 1.34 -3.29 -6.48
N LEU A 114 1.86 -4.12 -5.58
CA LEU A 114 2.34 -5.47 -5.88
C LEU A 114 1.41 -6.57 -5.38
N GLY A 115 0.36 -6.23 -4.64
CA GLY A 115 -0.61 -7.21 -4.12
C GLY A 115 -1.97 -7.17 -4.81
N ALA A 116 -2.33 -6.10 -5.53
CA ALA A 116 -3.69 -5.97 -6.07
C ALA A 116 -3.79 -5.26 -7.44
N LEU A 117 -3.30 -4.03 -7.57
CA LEU A 117 -3.65 -3.11 -8.65
C LEU A 117 -2.58 -2.97 -9.73
N GLY A 118 -1.31 -3.32 -9.46
CA GLY A 118 -0.26 -3.18 -10.44
C GLY A 118 -0.41 -4.19 -11.60
N PRO A 119 0.17 -3.90 -12.79
CA PRO A 119 0.15 -4.82 -13.93
C PRO A 119 0.96 -6.10 -13.67
N ARG A 120 1.79 -6.09 -12.62
CA ARG A 120 2.46 -7.29 -12.11
C ARG A 120 2.34 -7.35 -10.60
N ILE A 121 2.02 -8.53 -10.09
CA ILE A 121 1.76 -8.81 -8.68
C ILE A 121 2.62 -9.97 -8.17
N VAL A 122 2.82 -10.02 -6.85
CA VAL A 122 3.39 -11.18 -6.18
C VAL A 122 2.27 -12.21 -5.99
N PRO A 123 2.41 -13.45 -6.49
CA PRO A 123 1.38 -14.46 -6.33
C PRO A 123 1.22 -14.89 -4.87
N THR A 124 -0.02 -15.20 -4.51
CA THR A 124 -0.45 -15.69 -3.19
C THR A 124 -1.15 -17.04 -3.32
N SER A 125 -1.61 -17.61 -2.20
CA SER A 125 -2.57 -18.71 -2.21
C SER A 125 -3.81 -18.34 -3.03
N ALA A 126 -4.56 -19.37 -3.47
CA ALA A 126 -5.74 -19.21 -4.31
C ALA A 126 -6.83 -18.32 -3.69
N ASP A 127 -6.92 -18.28 -2.37
CA ASP A 127 -7.84 -17.42 -1.60
C ASP A 127 -7.26 -16.03 -1.28
N GLY A 128 -6.02 -15.74 -1.70
CA GLY A 128 -5.35 -14.47 -1.46
C GLY A 128 -4.81 -14.26 -0.04
N THR A 129 -4.97 -15.21 0.87
CA THR A 129 -4.73 -14.97 2.31
C THR A 129 -3.32 -15.29 2.78
N LYS A 130 -2.54 -16.05 2.00
CA LYS A 130 -1.21 -16.55 2.40
C LYS A 130 -0.15 -16.28 1.35
N PRO A 131 1.07 -15.93 1.77
CA PRO A 131 2.22 -15.89 0.86
C PRO A 131 2.58 -17.31 0.40
N LEU A 132 3.13 -17.40 -0.81
CA LEU A 132 3.70 -18.65 -1.31
C LEU A 132 5.11 -18.90 -0.71
N LYS A 133 5.53 -20.17 -0.67
CA LYS A 133 6.88 -20.53 -0.20
C LYS A 133 7.93 -20.05 -1.22
N PRO A 134 9.00 -19.37 -0.79
CA PRO A 134 10.10 -18.99 -1.67
C PRO A 134 10.76 -20.18 -2.38
N PRO A 135 11.34 -19.97 -3.58
CA PRO A 135 11.42 -18.69 -4.30
C PRO A 135 10.10 -18.30 -4.99
N VAL A 136 9.79 -17.00 -4.99
CA VAL A 136 8.60 -16.43 -5.66
C VAL A 136 9.04 -15.31 -6.59
N THR A 137 8.48 -15.30 -7.81
CA THR A 137 8.67 -14.24 -8.81
C THR A 137 7.33 -13.55 -9.06
N VAL A 138 7.37 -12.28 -9.47
CA VAL A 138 6.16 -11.56 -9.90
C VAL A 138 5.54 -12.20 -11.13
N GLN A 139 4.22 -12.16 -11.22
CA GLN A 139 3.43 -12.60 -12.37
C GLN A 139 2.63 -11.43 -12.96
N GLU A 140 2.12 -11.60 -14.19
CA GLU A 140 1.19 -10.64 -14.77
C GLU A 140 -0.13 -10.63 -14.00
N ASN A 141 -0.74 -9.46 -13.89
CA ASN A 141 -2.05 -9.29 -13.29
C ASN A 141 -3.11 -9.20 -14.39
N PRO A 142 -3.92 -10.26 -14.62
CA PRO A 142 -4.91 -10.24 -15.69
C PRO A 142 -6.10 -9.31 -15.41
N PHE A 143 -6.17 -8.70 -14.22
CA PHE A 143 -7.29 -7.87 -13.75
C PHE A 143 -6.94 -6.40 -13.52
N SER A 144 -5.75 -5.95 -13.90
CA SER A 144 -5.28 -4.55 -13.70
C SER A 144 -5.75 -3.57 -14.76
#